data_AF-F9WN73-F1
#
_entry.id   AF-F9WN73-F1
#
_cell.length_a   1.000
_cell.length_b   1.000
_cell.length_c   1.000
_cell.angle_alpha   90.00
_cell.angle_beta   90.00
_cell.angle_gamma   90.00
#
_symmetry.space_group_name_H-M   'P 1'
#
loop_
_entity.id
_entity.type
_entity.pdbx_description
1 polymer ?
#
loop_
_entity_poly.entity_id
_entity_poly.type
_entity_poly.pdbx_seq_one_letter_code
_entity_poly.pdbx_strand_id
1 'polypeptide(L)'
;MEVRGGNVSEEVIGSEMLWKEEEVSFISNPDDEVDEQRNRNDGIEIFVLTSTLGWPSVKCCESHPAVMAVPQDFYCALFVRREVVRVWYLVKKCLDAVHGGAAGETTRPFTLIGSPGIGKSFGAGAFLLYMLLHYDPSCLHIVAWFIGDFVYVFLKNTQSGKVLKFYDRMHAEVYIEGQVAAGLRVYVIYDVGGNQIGPASNWRPGWPGILITSPNESNYRVWAKEHMARPIYINCHHVREIKAIHVWMERLCHPNSTVREVKDRWTELSERINVVGPLLRYVLFAHNYVEREREVEAALLELDNDMMDLYERVLIEKAAWRESKSSHKLVKLFRVHRDGCGENYRNTGVSVKVSQTLMRMVLQRKHSAEGRERVLRAVALNYGRGSAHLFETYTIYTFLQKELFEPVAHNLVKLYRRQRKEPPECDSVIRRRDSAVLYPKELALIQKGDNRKLKCGVMYVPLDSSFPVIDGFFVVEGEPWTVVAL
;
A
#
# COMPACT_ATOMS: atom_id res chain seq x y z
N MET A 1 -24.05 16.68 24.35
CA MET A 1 -24.21 17.12 22.94
C MET A 1 -23.65 18.52 22.84
N GLU A 2 -22.70 18.76 21.95
CA GLU A 2 -22.14 20.09 21.67
C GLU A 2 -22.58 20.53 20.27
N VAL A 3 -22.95 21.80 20.10
CA VAL A 3 -23.43 22.37 18.83
C VAL A 3 -22.44 23.41 18.33
N ARG A 4 -21.97 23.27 17.09
CA ARG A 4 -21.06 24.24 16.43
C ARG A 4 -21.68 24.74 15.12
N GLY A 5 -21.54 26.03 14.84
CA GLY A 5 -21.94 26.65 13.57
C GLY A 5 -20.76 26.74 12.59
N GLY A 6 -21.02 26.51 11.30
CA GLY A 6 -20.03 26.65 10.23
C GLY A 6 -20.43 27.72 9.21
N ASN A 7 -19.46 28.48 8.71
CA ASN A 7 -19.63 29.37 7.56
C ASN A 7 -19.11 28.66 6.29
N VAL A 8 -19.80 28.86 5.16
CA VAL A 8 -19.37 28.38 3.84
C VAL A 8 -18.82 29.58 3.06
N SER A 9 -17.59 29.50 2.55
CA SER A 9 -16.99 30.53 1.67
C SER A 9 -16.53 29.95 0.33
N GLU A 10 -16.20 30.87 -0.59
CA GLU A 10 -16.14 30.75 -2.05
C GLU A 10 -14.98 29.91 -2.62
N GLU A 11 -15.23 29.32 -3.80
CA GLU A 11 -14.53 28.24 -4.51
C GLU A 11 -14.59 26.83 -3.87
N VAL A 12 -15.75 26.19 -4.05
CA VAL A 12 -15.98 24.78 -3.72
C VAL A 12 -15.36 23.90 -4.81
N ILE A 13 -14.49 22.96 -4.45
CA ILE A 13 -14.05 21.92 -5.40
C ILE A 13 -15.24 21.01 -5.69
N GLY A 14 -15.88 21.21 -6.84
CA GLY A 14 -16.91 20.32 -7.35
C GLY A 14 -16.34 19.10 -8.06
N SER A 15 -17.20 18.11 -8.33
CA SER A 15 -16.81 16.85 -8.98
C SER A 15 -16.20 17.05 -10.38
N GLU A 16 -16.57 18.14 -11.04
CA GLU A 16 -16.12 18.57 -12.36
C GLU A 16 -14.67 19.08 -12.41
N MET A 17 -14.12 19.45 -11.25
CA MET A 17 -12.71 19.88 -11.12
C MET A 17 -11.77 18.70 -10.83
N LEU A 18 -12.33 17.53 -10.53
CA LEU A 18 -11.58 16.31 -10.23
C LEU A 18 -11.39 15.46 -11.49
N TRP A 19 -10.56 14.43 -11.37
CA TRP A 19 -10.43 13.41 -12.41
C TRP A 19 -11.76 12.73 -12.72
N LYS A 20 -11.96 12.38 -13.98
CA LYS A 20 -13.16 11.65 -14.44
C LYS A 20 -13.17 10.21 -13.92
N GLU A 21 -14.35 9.61 -13.87
CA GLU A 21 -14.53 8.24 -13.38
C GLU A 21 -13.65 7.24 -14.15
N GLU A 22 -13.55 7.39 -15.47
CA GLU A 22 -12.77 6.49 -16.32
C GLU A 22 -11.26 6.60 -16.05
N GLU A 23 -10.78 7.78 -15.63
CA GLU A 23 -9.37 8.02 -15.33
C GLU A 23 -8.93 7.40 -13.99
N VAL A 24 -9.85 7.28 -13.04
CA VAL A 24 -9.55 6.78 -11.69
C VAL A 24 -9.99 5.33 -11.47
N SER A 25 -10.89 4.81 -12.32
CA SER A 25 -11.38 3.43 -12.24
C SER A 25 -10.45 2.40 -12.88
N PHE A 26 -9.29 2.83 -13.38
CA PHE A 26 -8.26 1.92 -13.90
C PHE A 26 -7.84 0.89 -12.86
N ILE A 27 -7.55 -0.33 -13.30
CA ILE A 27 -7.11 -1.42 -12.44
C ILE A 27 -5.70 -1.82 -12.85
N SER A 28 -4.75 -1.60 -11.95
CA SER A 28 -3.36 -2.02 -12.13
C SER A 28 -3.26 -3.54 -12.09
N ASN A 29 -2.56 -4.16 -13.05
CA ASN A 29 -2.10 -5.54 -12.89
C ASN A 29 -0.97 -5.53 -11.85
N PRO A 30 -0.85 -6.50 -10.92
CA PRO A 30 0.27 -6.53 -9.95
C PRO A 30 1.66 -6.58 -10.59
N ASP A 31 1.76 -7.05 -11.83
CA ASP A 31 3.01 -7.03 -12.59
C ASP A 31 3.37 -5.61 -13.12
N ASP A 32 2.45 -4.65 -12.99
CA ASP A 32 2.55 -3.24 -13.40
C ASP A 32 2.81 -2.28 -12.23
N GLU A 33 3.25 -2.74 -11.04
CA GLU A 33 3.63 -1.83 -9.93
C GLU A 33 4.68 -0.77 -10.35
N VAL A 34 5.38 -1.01 -11.47
CA VAL A 34 6.36 -0.10 -12.09
C VAL A 34 5.82 0.60 -13.34
N ASP A 35 4.70 0.14 -13.89
CA ASP A 35 4.01 0.71 -15.06
C ASP A 35 2.73 1.50 -14.69
N GLU A 36 2.58 1.87 -13.41
CA GLU A 36 1.83 3.07 -13.00
C GLU A 36 2.48 4.38 -13.52
N GLN A 37 3.57 4.24 -14.29
CA GLN A 37 4.19 5.25 -15.13
C GLN A 37 3.48 5.47 -16.49
N ARG A 38 2.24 5.00 -16.70
CA ARG A 38 1.43 5.65 -17.75
C ARG A 38 1.52 7.15 -17.56
N ASN A 39 1.91 7.86 -18.62
CA ASN A 39 1.95 9.31 -18.61
C ASN A 39 0.55 9.77 -18.21
N ARG A 40 0.44 10.30 -16.98
CA ARG A 40 -0.77 10.96 -16.51
C ARG A 40 -0.83 12.23 -17.32
N ASN A 41 -1.71 12.26 -18.33
CA ASN A 41 -1.74 13.31 -19.34
C ASN A 41 -1.95 14.72 -18.75
N ASP A 42 -2.49 14.80 -17.53
CA ASP A 42 -2.76 16.05 -16.81
C ASP A 42 -1.57 16.55 -15.96
N GLY A 43 -0.60 15.70 -15.64
CA GLY A 43 0.50 16.02 -14.73
C GLY A 43 0.07 16.24 -13.26
N ILE A 44 -1.18 15.94 -12.90
CA ILE A 44 -1.69 16.17 -11.54
C ILE A 44 -1.59 14.88 -10.72
N GLU A 45 -0.94 14.98 -9.57
CA GLU A 45 -0.71 13.86 -8.64
C GLU A 45 -1.68 13.86 -7.46
N ILE A 46 -2.00 15.04 -6.91
CA ILE A 46 -2.90 15.22 -5.77
C ILE A 46 -3.65 16.56 -5.90
N PHE A 47 -4.85 16.63 -5.32
CA PHE A 47 -5.47 17.90 -4.93
C PHE A 47 -5.33 18.09 -3.41
N VAL A 48 -5.33 19.33 -2.96
CA VAL A 48 -5.26 19.67 -1.53
C VAL A 48 -6.49 20.48 -1.15
N LEU A 49 -7.29 19.93 -0.24
CA LEU A 49 -8.43 20.63 0.37
C LEU A 49 -8.01 21.12 1.76
N THR A 50 -8.18 22.40 2.05
CA THR A 50 -7.83 22.99 3.34
C THR A 50 -9.07 23.43 4.11
N SER A 51 -9.13 23.10 5.40
CA SER A 51 -10.20 23.55 6.31
C SER A 51 -9.60 24.40 7.43
N THR A 52 -10.09 25.63 7.60
CA THR A 52 -9.64 26.55 8.67
C THR A 52 -9.84 25.97 10.07
N LEU A 53 -10.89 25.16 10.27
CA LEU A 53 -11.21 24.51 11.55
C LEU A 53 -10.70 23.07 11.64
N GLY A 54 -9.97 22.60 10.61
CA GLY A 54 -9.52 21.23 10.46
C GLY A 54 -10.64 20.25 10.10
N TRP A 55 -10.29 18.96 10.06
CA TRP A 55 -11.19 17.86 9.73
C TRP A 55 -11.53 17.03 10.99
N PRO A 56 -12.71 16.39 11.08
CA PRO A 56 -13.08 15.59 12.26
C PRO A 56 -12.06 14.51 12.65
N SER A 57 -11.36 13.91 11.68
CA SER A 57 -10.31 12.91 11.91
C SER A 57 -9.08 13.46 12.64
N VAL A 58 -8.81 14.77 12.55
CA VAL A 58 -7.69 15.45 13.22
C VAL A 58 -7.91 15.47 14.73
N LYS A 59 -9.15 15.77 15.15
CA LYS A 59 -9.51 15.94 16.57
C LYS A 59 -9.43 14.63 17.35
N CYS A 60 -9.58 13.48 16.69
CA CYS A 60 -9.35 12.18 17.31
C CYS A 60 -7.86 11.88 17.58
N CYS A 61 -6.94 12.63 16.98
CA CYS A 61 -5.48 12.48 17.16
C CYS A 61 -4.88 13.46 18.19
N GLU A 62 -5.67 14.41 18.73
CA GLU A 62 -5.21 15.42 19.71
C GLU A 62 -4.68 14.81 21.02
N SER A 63 -4.98 13.54 21.31
CA SER A 63 -4.47 12.80 22.46
C SER A 63 -3.02 12.30 22.32
N HIS A 64 -2.31 12.64 21.23
CA HIS A 64 -0.87 12.35 21.06
C HIS A 64 -0.07 13.65 20.83
N PRO A 65 0.23 14.44 21.88
CA PRO A 65 0.90 15.73 21.77
C PRO A 65 2.38 15.67 21.31
N ALA A 66 2.97 14.47 21.20
CA ALA A 66 4.42 14.29 21.10
C ALA A 66 5.03 14.35 19.68
N VAL A 67 4.24 14.57 18.61
CA VAL A 67 4.72 14.43 17.21
C VAL A 67 4.89 15.76 16.47
N MET A 68 4.69 16.91 17.12
CA MET A 68 4.50 18.19 16.43
C MET A 68 5.81 18.86 15.96
N ALA A 69 6.42 18.30 14.92
CA ALA A 69 7.39 19.01 14.06
C ALA A 69 6.73 19.62 12.81
N VAL A 70 5.42 19.44 12.64
CA VAL A 70 4.68 19.88 11.43
C VAL A 70 3.67 20.98 11.80
N PRO A 71 3.55 22.08 11.02
CA PRO A 71 2.58 23.15 11.28
C PRO A 71 1.13 22.65 11.37
N GLN A 72 0.30 23.33 12.16
CA GLN A 72 -1.13 23.06 12.28
C GLN A 72 -1.83 23.00 10.92
N ASP A 73 -1.40 23.83 9.97
CA ASP A 73 -1.93 23.92 8.61
C ASP A 73 -1.82 22.58 7.84
N PHE A 74 -0.84 21.73 8.16
CA PHE A 74 -0.77 20.38 7.60
C PHE A 74 -1.94 19.52 8.05
N TYR A 75 -2.31 19.59 9.33
CA TYR A 75 -3.45 18.84 9.86
C TYR A 75 -4.78 19.42 9.38
N CYS A 76 -4.78 20.66 8.90
CA CYS A 76 -5.92 21.28 8.22
C CYS A 76 -6.02 20.90 6.73
N ALA A 77 -5.00 20.26 6.16
CA ALA A 77 -4.97 19.85 4.76
C ALA A 77 -5.39 18.39 4.55
N LEU A 78 -6.15 18.17 3.48
CA LEU A 78 -6.65 16.88 3.02
C LEU A 78 -6.09 16.61 1.63
N PHE A 79 -5.26 15.56 1.51
CA PHE A 79 -4.67 15.13 0.24
C PHE A 79 -5.63 14.22 -0.51
N VAL A 80 -6.26 14.74 -1.56
CA VAL A 80 -7.19 14.02 -2.43
C VAL A 80 -6.40 13.36 -3.55
N ARG A 81 -6.47 12.02 -3.58
CA ARG A 81 -5.75 11.15 -4.52
C ARG A 81 -6.71 10.47 -5.47
N ARG A 82 -6.22 9.94 -6.59
CA ARG A 82 -7.07 9.24 -7.58
C ARG A 82 -7.86 8.09 -6.95
N GLU A 83 -7.22 7.30 -6.10
CA GLU A 83 -7.88 6.22 -5.36
C GLU A 83 -9.02 6.73 -4.46
N VAL A 84 -8.87 7.92 -3.87
CA VAL A 84 -9.91 8.53 -3.03
C VAL A 84 -11.08 9.03 -3.87
N VAL A 85 -10.80 9.64 -5.04
CA VAL A 85 -11.81 10.07 -6.00
C VAL A 85 -12.58 8.88 -6.59
N ARG A 86 -11.91 7.75 -6.86
CA ARG A 86 -12.56 6.50 -7.29
C ARG A 86 -13.57 6.00 -6.25
N VAL A 87 -13.19 5.98 -4.97
CA VAL A 87 -14.11 5.58 -3.89
C VAL A 87 -15.34 6.47 -3.87
N TRP A 88 -15.17 7.79 -4.07
CA TRP A 88 -16.30 8.71 -4.20
C TRP A 88 -17.22 8.35 -5.38
N TYR A 89 -16.70 8.08 -6.57
CA TYR A 89 -17.55 7.70 -7.71
C TYR A 89 -18.37 6.43 -7.44
N LEU A 90 -17.79 5.43 -6.79
CA LEU A 90 -18.51 4.21 -6.39
C LEU A 90 -19.65 4.51 -5.41
N VAL A 91 -19.39 5.38 -4.42
CA VAL A 91 -20.41 5.83 -3.47
C VAL A 91 -21.49 6.66 -4.16
N LYS A 92 -21.09 7.61 -5.01
CA LYS A 92 -21.99 8.50 -5.75
C LYS A 92 -22.93 7.70 -6.65
N LYS A 93 -22.42 6.74 -7.42
CA LYS A 93 -23.24 5.89 -8.29
C LYS A 93 -24.30 5.11 -7.51
N CYS A 94 -23.95 4.61 -6.33
CA CYS A 94 -24.89 3.95 -5.43
C CYS A 94 -25.95 4.93 -4.90
N LEU A 95 -25.54 6.13 -4.49
CA LEU A 95 -26.47 7.18 -4.09
C LEU A 95 -27.43 7.55 -5.24
N ASP A 96 -26.91 7.82 -6.44
CA ASP A 96 -27.71 8.21 -7.59
C ASP A 96 -28.73 7.11 -7.97
N ALA A 97 -28.33 5.82 -7.91
CA ALA A 97 -29.23 4.70 -8.16
C ALA A 97 -30.38 4.60 -7.14
N VAL A 98 -30.06 4.80 -5.85
CA VAL A 98 -31.05 4.81 -4.76
C VAL A 98 -32.06 5.96 -4.93
N HIS A 99 -31.62 7.13 -5.39
CA HIS A 99 -32.50 8.30 -5.57
C HIS A 99 -33.25 8.30 -6.90
N GLY A 100 -32.69 7.69 -7.96
CA GLY A 100 -33.27 7.63 -9.30
C GLY A 100 -34.42 6.64 -9.49
N GLY A 101 -34.82 5.91 -8.44
CA GLY A 101 -35.96 4.98 -8.49
C GLY A 101 -35.69 3.69 -9.26
N ALA A 102 -34.41 3.30 -9.44
CA ALA A 102 -34.03 2.02 -10.04
C ALA A 102 -34.47 0.86 -9.13
N ALA A 103 -35.67 0.32 -9.40
CA ALA A 103 -36.25 -0.80 -8.68
C ALA A 103 -35.33 -2.04 -8.81
N GLY A 104 -34.54 -2.33 -7.77
CA GLY A 104 -33.75 -3.56 -7.68
C GLY A 104 -32.35 -3.40 -7.08
N GLU A 105 -31.74 -2.20 -7.11
CA GLU A 105 -30.47 -1.98 -6.42
C GLU A 105 -30.71 -1.63 -4.95
N THR A 106 -30.61 -2.66 -4.12
CA THR A 106 -30.58 -2.56 -2.65
C THR A 106 -29.54 -1.54 -2.18
N THR A 107 -29.85 -0.83 -1.08
CA THR A 107 -29.02 0.09 -0.29
C THR A 107 -27.80 -0.61 0.34
N ARG A 108 -27.06 -1.40 -0.44
CA ARG A 108 -25.95 -2.21 0.06
C ARG A 108 -24.85 -1.27 0.52
N PRO A 109 -24.45 -1.34 1.79
CA PRO A 109 -23.32 -0.57 2.25
C PRO A 109 -22.02 -1.02 1.59
N PHE A 110 -21.00 -0.19 1.70
CA PHE A 110 -19.65 -0.49 1.25
C PHE A 110 -18.74 -0.87 2.42
N THR A 111 -17.70 -1.64 2.12
CA THR A 111 -16.57 -1.88 3.03
C THR A 111 -15.29 -1.42 2.35
N LEU A 112 -14.77 -0.27 2.76
CA LEU A 112 -13.49 0.27 2.29
C LEU A 112 -12.33 -0.39 3.03
N ILE A 113 -11.62 -1.27 2.34
CA ILE A 113 -10.53 -2.09 2.87
C ILE A 113 -9.21 -1.61 2.29
N GLY A 114 -8.25 -1.29 3.15
CA GLY A 114 -6.89 -0.94 2.70
C GLY A 114 -5.87 -1.04 3.80
N SER A 115 -4.59 -1.05 3.43
CA SER A 115 -3.48 -1.22 4.38
C SER A 115 -3.53 -0.24 5.56
N PRO A 116 -3.13 -0.66 6.77
CA PRO A 116 -2.88 0.25 7.87
C PRO A 116 -1.82 1.31 7.49
N GLY A 117 -1.94 2.52 8.05
CA GLY A 117 -0.95 3.59 7.83
C GLY A 117 -1.11 4.42 6.56
N ILE A 118 -2.03 4.07 5.64
CA ILE A 118 -2.30 4.86 4.42
C ILE A 118 -3.23 6.07 4.64
N GLY A 119 -3.68 6.31 5.87
CA GLY A 119 -4.55 7.45 6.18
C GLY A 119 -5.96 7.35 5.61
N LYS A 120 -6.61 6.16 5.61
CA LYS A 120 -7.98 5.99 5.09
C LYS A 120 -8.99 6.95 5.75
N SER A 121 -9.00 7.01 7.08
CA SER A 121 -9.84 7.91 7.89
C SER A 121 -9.61 9.37 7.52
N PHE A 122 -8.33 9.77 7.47
CA PHE A 122 -7.90 11.15 7.26
C PHE A 122 -8.03 11.61 5.80
N GLY A 123 -7.90 10.70 4.85
CA GLY A 123 -7.96 10.95 3.42
C GLY A 123 -9.33 10.60 2.85
N ALA A 124 -9.59 9.31 2.67
CA ALA A 124 -10.84 8.85 2.05
C ALA A 124 -12.08 9.21 2.89
N GLY A 125 -12.05 9.03 4.22
CA GLY A 125 -13.18 9.35 5.10
C GLY A 125 -13.52 10.84 5.11
N ALA A 126 -12.52 11.71 5.30
CA ALA A 126 -12.70 13.16 5.27
C ALA A 126 -13.16 13.67 3.89
N PHE A 127 -12.60 13.13 2.80
CA PHE A 127 -13.04 13.49 1.46
C PHE A 127 -14.47 13.03 1.16
N LEU A 128 -14.84 11.81 1.58
CA LEU A 128 -16.21 11.34 1.47
C LEU A 128 -17.17 12.22 2.26
N LEU A 129 -16.81 12.63 3.48
CA LEU A 129 -17.60 13.59 4.24
C LEU A 129 -17.79 14.87 3.43
N TYR A 130 -16.71 15.47 2.92
CA TYR A 130 -16.78 16.68 2.11
C TYR A 130 -17.75 16.52 0.93
N MET A 131 -17.58 15.47 0.13
CA MET A 131 -18.43 15.25 -1.04
C MET A 131 -19.89 14.95 -0.68
N LEU A 132 -20.16 14.23 0.41
CA LEU A 132 -21.52 13.97 0.90
C LEU A 132 -22.21 15.25 1.40
N LEU A 133 -21.47 16.16 2.04
CA LEU A 133 -21.98 17.47 2.46
C LEU A 133 -22.32 18.36 1.26
N HIS A 134 -21.59 18.22 0.14
CA HIS A 134 -21.84 18.95 -1.10
C HIS A 134 -22.79 18.23 -2.08
N TYR A 135 -23.20 17.00 -1.78
CA TYR A 135 -24.21 16.29 -2.57
C TYR A 135 -25.58 16.99 -2.49
N ASP A 136 -26.51 16.69 -3.40
CA ASP A 136 -27.83 17.33 -3.44
C ASP A 136 -28.55 17.26 -2.07
N PRO A 137 -28.89 18.40 -1.44
CA PRO A 137 -29.54 18.44 -0.13
C PRO A 137 -30.99 17.97 -0.16
N SER A 138 -31.63 17.96 -1.33
CA SER A 138 -32.95 17.36 -1.51
C SER A 138 -32.85 15.83 -1.43
N CYS A 139 -31.76 15.23 -1.91
CA CYS A 139 -31.53 13.79 -1.90
C CYS A 139 -30.94 13.30 -0.57
N LEU A 140 -29.97 14.01 0.00
CA LEU A 140 -29.28 13.59 1.23
C LEU A 140 -29.41 14.65 2.33
N HIS A 141 -30.12 14.30 3.41
CA HIS A 141 -30.46 15.23 4.49
C HIS A 141 -29.47 15.19 5.66
N ILE A 142 -28.88 14.03 5.95
CA ILE A 142 -28.01 13.80 7.12
C ILE A 142 -26.77 13.02 6.70
N VAL A 143 -25.60 13.44 7.17
CA VAL A 143 -24.36 12.65 7.11
C VAL A 143 -23.90 12.37 8.52
N ALA A 144 -23.69 11.10 8.88
CA ALA A 144 -23.20 10.72 10.21
C ALA A 144 -21.82 10.07 10.08
N TRP A 145 -20.85 10.52 10.89
CA TRP A 145 -19.51 9.94 10.94
C TRP A 145 -19.22 9.39 12.34
N PHE A 146 -19.13 8.07 12.43
CA PHE A 146 -18.71 7.34 13.62
C PHE A 146 -17.20 7.19 13.57
N ILE A 147 -16.48 7.86 14.46
CA ILE A 147 -15.01 7.89 14.47
C ILE A 147 -14.47 7.91 15.90
N GLY A 148 -13.61 6.94 16.21
CA GLY A 148 -13.11 6.76 17.58
C GLY A 148 -14.28 6.64 18.56
N ASP A 149 -14.30 7.46 19.61
CA ASP A 149 -15.36 7.43 20.63
C ASP A 149 -16.46 8.47 20.39
N PHE A 150 -16.48 9.08 19.21
CA PHE A 150 -17.41 10.16 18.89
C PHE A 150 -18.27 9.84 17.68
N VAL A 151 -19.46 10.45 17.64
CA VAL A 151 -20.29 10.49 16.44
C VAL A 151 -20.59 11.94 16.10
N TYR A 152 -20.25 12.32 14.87
CA TYR A 152 -20.60 13.62 14.30
C TYR A 152 -21.80 13.47 13.39
N VAL A 153 -22.88 14.21 13.64
CA VAL A 153 -24.08 14.21 12.79
C VAL A 153 -24.22 15.59 12.16
N PHE A 154 -24.11 15.63 10.83
CA PHE A 154 -24.19 16.83 10.01
C PHE A 154 -25.58 16.93 9.40
N LEU A 155 -26.28 18.03 9.69
CA LEU A 155 -27.61 18.31 9.16
C LEU A 155 -27.50 19.22 7.92
N LYS A 156 -28.02 18.77 6.79
CA LYS A 156 -27.97 19.50 5.51
C LYS A 156 -29.27 20.24 5.18
N ASN A 157 -30.41 19.74 5.66
CA ASN A 157 -31.73 20.35 5.44
C ASN A 157 -31.99 21.50 6.43
N THR A 158 -33.24 21.79 6.83
CA THR A 158 -33.76 22.94 7.64
C THR A 158 -32.90 23.56 8.76
N GLN A 159 -31.78 22.97 9.15
CA GLN A 159 -30.72 23.52 10.00
C GLN A 159 -29.34 23.41 9.31
N SER A 160 -29.23 23.84 8.04
CA SER A 160 -28.02 23.69 7.23
C SER A 160 -26.81 24.31 7.92
N GLY A 161 -25.73 23.53 8.07
CA GLY A 161 -24.49 23.97 8.71
C GLY A 161 -24.38 23.65 10.21
N LYS A 162 -25.37 22.96 10.78
CA LYS A 162 -25.31 22.46 12.17
C LYS A 162 -24.65 21.09 12.24
N VAL A 163 -23.67 20.97 13.13
CA VAL A 163 -23.03 19.70 13.48
C VAL A 163 -23.30 19.36 14.93
N LEU A 164 -23.83 18.16 15.17
CA LEU A 164 -24.01 17.60 16.50
C LEU A 164 -22.87 16.65 16.82
N LYS A 165 -22.24 16.83 17.98
CA LYS A 165 -21.25 15.88 18.51
C LYS A 165 -21.85 15.06 19.66
N PHE A 166 -21.83 13.74 19.48
CA PHE A 166 -22.20 12.75 20.49
C PHE A 166 -20.95 12.04 21.03
N TYR A 167 -20.95 11.78 22.34
CA TYR A 167 -19.91 11.05 23.06
C TYR A 167 -20.31 9.59 23.34
N ASP A 168 -21.55 9.25 22.98
CA ASP A 168 -22.13 7.93 23.15
C ASP A 168 -22.77 7.54 21.81
N ARG A 169 -22.38 6.37 21.31
CA ARG A 169 -22.81 5.89 19.99
C ARG A 169 -24.30 5.56 19.97
N MET A 170 -24.82 4.96 21.04
CA MET A 170 -26.22 4.56 21.14
C MET A 170 -27.13 5.78 21.12
N HIS A 171 -26.77 6.86 21.83
CA HIS A 171 -27.52 8.12 21.78
C HIS A 171 -27.54 8.74 20.38
N ALA A 172 -26.42 8.68 19.65
CA ALA A 172 -26.37 9.17 18.27
C ALA A 172 -27.26 8.34 17.34
N GLU A 173 -27.23 7.01 17.48
CA GLU A 173 -28.06 6.08 16.72
C GLU A 173 -29.55 6.34 16.95
N VAL A 174 -29.99 6.45 18.22
CA VAL A 174 -31.39 6.76 18.56
C VAL A 174 -31.84 8.09 17.95
N TYR A 175 -30.98 9.11 17.99
CA TYR A 175 -31.28 10.39 17.38
C TYR A 175 -31.47 10.27 15.86
N ILE A 176 -30.54 9.62 15.15
CA ILE A 176 -30.61 9.41 13.70
C ILE A 176 -31.85 8.56 13.34
N GLU A 177 -32.16 7.54 14.11
CA GLU A 177 -33.34 6.69 13.93
C GLU A 177 -34.63 7.51 13.99
N GLY A 178 -34.76 8.42 14.96
CA GLY A 178 -35.88 9.36 15.01
C GLY A 178 -35.97 10.28 13.78
N GLN A 179 -34.83 10.73 13.24
CA GLN A 179 -34.81 11.55 12.02
C GLN A 179 -35.22 10.74 10.78
N VAL A 180 -34.73 9.51 10.66
CA VAL A 180 -35.08 8.62 9.55
C VAL A 180 -36.56 8.21 9.61
N ALA A 181 -37.10 7.95 10.79
CA ALA A 181 -38.52 7.70 11.00
C ALA A 181 -39.40 8.91 10.62
N ALA A 182 -38.86 10.13 10.73
CA ALA A 182 -39.50 11.35 10.24
C ALA A 182 -39.34 11.58 8.72
N GLY A 183 -38.77 10.61 7.98
CA GLY A 183 -38.61 10.66 6.53
C GLY A 183 -37.29 11.29 6.05
N LEU A 184 -36.36 11.60 6.96
CA LEU A 184 -35.04 12.11 6.56
C LEU A 184 -34.14 10.99 6.04
N ARG A 185 -33.24 11.36 5.13
CA ARG A 185 -32.33 10.43 4.46
C ARG A 185 -30.94 10.62 5.02
N VAL A 186 -30.34 9.54 5.49
CA VAL A 186 -29.02 9.52 6.12
C VAL A 186 -28.01 8.76 5.27
N TYR A 187 -26.75 9.17 5.32
CA TYR A 187 -25.61 8.36 4.91
C TYR A 187 -24.59 8.26 6.03
N VAL A 188 -24.06 7.06 6.27
CA VAL A 188 -23.16 6.79 7.40
C VAL A 188 -21.75 6.49 6.93
N ILE A 189 -20.76 7.18 7.51
CA ILE A 189 -19.35 6.80 7.47
C ILE A 189 -19.02 6.16 8.81
N TYR A 190 -18.61 4.89 8.80
CA TYR A 190 -18.19 4.19 9.99
C TYR A 190 -16.68 3.92 9.94
N ASP A 191 -15.92 4.48 10.86
CA ASP A 191 -14.46 4.44 10.85
C ASP A 191 -13.93 3.60 12.01
N VAL A 192 -13.49 2.38 11.69
CA VAL A 192 -12.96 1.44 12.67
C VAL A 192 -11.48 1.73 12.90
N GLY A 193 -11.18 2.42 14.00
CA GLY A 193 -9.82 2.71 14.46
C GLY A 193 -9.37 1.84 15.64
N GLY A 194 -8.10 1.43 15.67
CA GLY A 194 -7.46 0.80 16.82
C GLY A 194 -8.00 -0.60 17.17
N ASN A 195 -8.31 -0.82 18.46
CA ASN A 195 -8.84 -2.09 19.00
C ASN A 195 -10.37 -2.19 18.89
N GLN A 196 -11.02 -1.27 18.19
CA GLN A 196 -12.47 -1.26 18.11
C GLN A 196 -12.96 -2.38 17.19
N ILE A 197 -13.91 -3.16 17.68
CA ILE A 197 -14.67 -4.10 16.85
C ILE A 197 -15.60 -3.25 16.00
N GLY A 198 -15.80 -3.65 14.73
CA GLY A 198 -16.74 -3.01 13.84
C GLY A 198 -18.16 -2.95 14.41
N PRO A 199 -19.10 -2.35 13.67
CA PRO A 199 -20.48 -2.21 14.13
C PRO A 199 -21.05 -3.58 14.55
N ALA A 200 -21.80 -3.60 15.65
CA ALA A 200 -22.34 -4.82 16.24
C ALA A 200 -23.25 -5.58 15.27
N SER A 201 -23.53 -6.86 15.54
CA SER A 201 -24.37 -7.74 14.69
C SER A 201 -25.85 -7.34 14.59
N ASN A 202 -26.24 -6.30 15.31
CA ASN A 202 -27.55 -5.68 15.23
C ASN A 202 -27.48 -4.28 14.61
N TRP A 203 -26.37 -3.95 13.92
CA TRP A 203 -26.25 -2.73 13.16
C TRP A 203 -27.48 -2.58 12.28
N ARG A 204 -28.14 -1.43 12.42
CA ARG A 204 -29.51 -1.22 11.95
C ARG A 204 -29.59 -1.51 10.45
N PRO A 205 -30.29 -2.59 10.04
CA PRO A 205 -30.32 -2.98 8.65
C PRO A 205 -31.09 -1.93 7.85
N GLY A 206 -30.39 -1.20 6.98
CA GLY A 206 -31.04 -0.35 5.98
C GLY A 206 -30.41 1.03 5.76
N TRP A 207 -29.58 1.55 6.67
CA TRP A 207 -28.89 2.82 6.41
C TRP A 207 -27.78 2.64 5.38
N PRO A 208 -27.77 3.43 4.28
CA PRO A 208 -26.67 3.40 3.35
C PRO A 208 -25.42 3.96 4.03
N GLY A 209 -24.27 3.38 3.73
CA GLY A 209 -23.04 3.81 4.36
C GLY A 209 -21.82 3.07 3.89
N ILE A 210 -20.68 3.45 4.46
CA ILE A 210 -19.38 2.88 4.18
C ILE A 210 -18.62 2.62 5.47
N LEU A 211 -18.12 1.40 5.60
CA LEU A 211 -17.24 0.98 6.69
C LEU A 211 -15.78 1.12 6.24
N ILE A 212 -15.00 1.96 6.92
CA ILE A 212 -13.57 2.14 6.71
C ILE A 212 -12.82 1.20 7.66
N THR A 213 -11.99 0.31 7.10
CA THR A 213 -11.34 -0.73 7.91
C THR A 213 -10.02 -1.22 7.32
N SER A 214 -9.20 -1.86 8.17
CA SER A 214 -8.02 -2.59 7.73
C SER A 214 -8.42 -3.96 7.12
N PRO A 215 -7.49 -4.69 6.47
CA PRO A 215 -7.82 -6.00 5.88
C PRO A 215 -8.13 -7.11 6.88
N ASN A 216 -8.16 -6.81 8.19
CA ASN A 216 -8.55 -7.77 9.22
C ASN A 216 -10.05 -8.07 9.15
N GLU A 217 -10.38 -9.28 8.73
CA GLU A 217 -11.75 -9.74 8.57
C GLU A 217 -12.59 -9.65 9.85
N SER A 218 -11.99 -9.80 11.04
CA SER A 218 -12.73 -9.67 12.30
C SER A 218 -13.43 -8.31 12.43
N ASN A 219 -12.88 -7.27 11.79
CA ASN A 219 -13.39 -5.90 11.88
C ASN A 219 -14.66 -5.68 11.04
N TYR A 220 -14.89 -6.48 9.99
CA TYR A 220 -15.97 -6.23 9.03
C TYR A 220 -16.77 -7.46 8.64
N ARG A 221 -16.45 -8.66 9.16
CA ARG A 221 -17.13 -9.91 8.81
C ARG A 221 -18.64 -9.84 9.03
N VAL A 222 -19.05 -9.27 10.16
CA VAL A 222 -20.45 -9.10 10.54
C VAL A 222 -21.14 -8.14 9.56
N TRP A 223 -20.58 -6.94 9.40
CA TRP A 223 -21.02 -5.95 8.42
C TRP A 223 -21.17 -6.52 7.00
N ALA A 224 -20.15 -7.21 6.50
CA ALA A 224 -20.13 -7.77 5.16
C ALA A 224 -21.17 -8.88 4.96
N LYS A 225 -21.30 -9.81 5.92
CA LYS A 225 -22.23 -10.93 5.82
C LYS A 225 -23.67 -10.51 5.99
N GLU A 226 -23.97 -9.74 7.03
CA GLU A 226 -25.36 -9.40 7.39
C GLU A 226 -25.97 -8.36 6.44
N HIS A 227 -25.15 -7.46 5.89
CA HIS A 227 -25.62 -6.34 5.06
C HIS A 227 -25.31 -6.53 3.57
N MET A 228 -24.76 -7.69 3.18
CA MET A 228 -24.27 -7.95 1.82
C MET A 228 -23.36 -6.82 1.31
N ALA A 229 -22.50 -6.30 2.20
CA ALA A 229 -21.74 -5.09 1.93
C ALA A 229 -20.72 -5.33 0.80
N ARG A 230 -20.69 -4.42 -0.18
CA ARG A 230 -19.78 -4.53 -1.32
C ARG A 230 -18.36 -4.10 -0.89
N PRO A 231 -17.33 -4.94 -1.05
CA PRO A 231 -15.97 -4.52 -0.74
C PRO A 231 -15.46 -3.51 -1.77
N ILE A 232 -14.74 -2.50 -1.30
CA ILE A 232 -13.94 -1.56 -2.09
C ILE A 232 -12.52 -1.66 -1.55
N TYR A 233 -11.56 -1.99 -2.41
CA TYR A 233 -10.16 -2.08 -1.99
C TYR A 233 -9.46 -0.78 -2.32
N ILE A 234 -8.71 -0.18 -1.40
CA ILE A 234 -7.96 1.06 -1.64
C ILE A 234 -6.45 0.80 -1.58
N ASN A 235 -5.76 1.19 -2.65
CA ASN A 235 -4.32 1.03 -2.75
C ASN A 235 -3.56 1.95 -1.78
N CYS A 236 -2.31 1.58 -1.51
CA CYS A 236 -1.34 2.44 -0.83
C CYS A 236 -1.04 3.69 -1.67
N HIS A 237 -0.20 4.59 -1.17
CA HIS A 237 0.22 5.73 -1.97
C HIS A 237 1.10 5.30 -3.13
N HIS A 238 1.00 6.01 -4.25
CA HIS A 238 2.05 5.94 -5.25
C HIS A 238 3.21 6.84 -4.83
N VAL A 239 4.45 6.49 -5.21
CA VAL A 239 5.65 7.27 -4.85
C VAL A 239 5.55 8.71 -5.34
N ARG A 240 4.93 8.94 -6.51
CA ARG A 240 4.70 10.29 -7.04
C ARG A 240 3.70 11.10 -6.21
N GLU A 241 2.68 10.45 -5.63
CA GLU A 241 1.74 11.12 -4.71
C GLU A 241 2.46 11.56 -3.44
N ILE A 242 3.29 10.69 -2.85
CA ILE A 242 4.11 11.05 -1.68
C ILE A 242 5.08 12.19 -2.03
N LYS A 243 5.68 12.16 -3.23
CA LYS A 243 6.55 13.23 -3.70
C LYS A 243 5.83 14.56 -3.84
N ALA A 244 4.60 14.56 -4.36
CA ALA A 244 3.77 15.76 -4.44
C ALA A 244 3.40 16.29 -3.06
N ILE A 245 3.04 15.41 -2.12
CA ILE A 245 2.77 15.78 -0.71
C ILE A 245 4.03 16.39 -0.07
N HIS A 246 5.20 15.79 -0.29
CA HIS A 246 6.49 16.31 0.18
C HIS A 246 6.73 17.73 -0.33
N VAL A 247 6.63 17.97 -1.64
CA VAL A 247 6.83 19.30 -2.22
C VAL A 247 5.83 20.32 -1.65
N TRP A 248 4.58 19.93 -1.43
CA TRP A 248 3.58 20.80 -0.80
C TRP A 248 3.94 21.12 0.66
N MET A 249 4.35 20.13 1.44
CA MET A 249 4.80 20.32 2.83
C MET A 249 6.03 21.21 2.92
N GLU A 250 7.00 21.03 2.02
CA GLU A 250 8.21 21.85 1.94
C GLU A 250 7.86 23.31 1.67
N ARG A 251 6.94 23.57 0.74
CA ARG A 251 6.46 24.93 0.47
C ARG A 251 5.80 25.57 1.70
N LEU A 252 5.08 24.78 2.48
CA LEU A 252 4.39 25.25 3.69
C LEU A 252 5.36 25.51 4.85
N CYS A 253 6.26 24.57 5.13
CA CYS A 253 7.12 24.59 6.32
C CYS A 253 8.44 25.35 6.08
N HIS A 254 8.92 25.35 4.85
CA HIS A 254 10.20 25.89 4.43
C HIS A 254 10.05 26.74 3.14
N PRO A 255 9.31 27.87 3.19
CA PRO A 255 8.99 28.64 1.99
C PRO A 255 10.22 29.18 1.24
N ASN A 256 11.37 29.26 1.92
CA ASN A 256 12.63 29.73 1.35
C ASN A 256 13.57 28.59 0.92
N SER A 257 13.15 27.33 1.01
CA SER A 257 14.03 26.22 0.67
C SER A 257 14.34 26.16 -0.82
N THR A 258 15.61 25.89 -1.13
CA THR A 258 16.05 25.76 -2.53
C THR A 258 15.58 24.42 -3.11
N VAL A 259 15.49 24.34 -4.44
CA VAL A 259 15.18 23.07 -5.14
C VAL A 259 16.16 21.94 -4.75
N ARG A 260 17.42 22.29 -4.43
CA ARG A 260 18.42 21.32 -3.98
C ARG A 260 18.07 20.76 -2.60
N GLU A 261 17.75 21.62 -1.63
CA GLU A 261 17.36 21.20 -0.28
C GLU A 261 16.11 20.30 -0.29
N VAL A 262 15.12 20.66 -1.11
CA VAL A 262 13.89 19.85 -1.28
C VAL A 262 14.22 18.46 -1.86
N LYS A 263 15.16 18.38 -2.80
CA LYS A 263 15.64 17.11 -3.38
C LYS A 263 16.44 16.29 -2.37
N ASP A 264 17.27 16.93 -1.56
CA ASP A 264 18.07 16.26 -0.54
C ASP A 264 17.13 15.62 0.51
N ARG A 265 16.11 16.33 0.99
CA ARG A 265 15.08 15.78 1.90
C ARG A 265 14.23 14.68 1.26
N TRP A 266 13.97 14.76 -0.05
CA TRP A 266 13.28 13.68 -0.79
C TRP A 266 14.08 12.37 -0.79
N THR A 267 15.42 12.44 -0.76
CA THR A 267 16.28 11.25 -0.72
C THR A 267 16.00 10.44 0.55
N GLU A 268 15.91 11.11 1.70
CA GLU A 268 15.55 10.47 2.97
C GLU A 268 14.16 9.80 2.90
N LEU A 269 13.13 10.50 2.40
CA LEU A 269 11.80 9.90 2.25
C LEU A 269 11.80 8.69 1.29
N SER A 270 12.61 8.74 0.24
CA SER A 270 12.76 7.63 -0.70
C SER A 270 13.40 6.40 -0.05
N GLU A 271 14.40 6.60 0.80
CA GLU A 271 14.99 5.53 1.61
C GLU A 271 13.97 4.92 2.57
N ARG A 272 13.15 5.75 3.23
CA ARG A 272 12.07 5.27 4.08
C ARG A 272 11.06 4.43 3.31
N ILE A 273 10.63 4.87 2.12
CA ILE A 273 9.73 4.10 1.23
C ILE A 273 10.33 2.73 0.89
N ASN A 274 11.64 2.64 0.67
CA ASN A 274 12.30 1.37 0.38
C ASN A 274 12.24 0.38 1.55
N VAL A 275 12.09 0.85 2.79
CA VAL A 275 11.98 -0.01 3.98
C VAL A 275 10.52 -0.29 4.31
N VAL A 276 9.73 0.75 4.58
CA VAL A 276 8.36 0.63 5.14
C VAL A 276 7.26 0.72 4.09
N GLY A 277 7.61 0.86 2.81
CA GLY A 277 6.67 1.00 1.71
C GLY A 277 6.06 2.40 1.61
N PRO A 278 5.15 2.62 0.65
CA PRO A 278 4.49 3.91 0.46
C PRO A 278 3.32 4.10 1.44
N LEU A 279 3.60 3.93 2.72
CA LEU A 279 2.68 4.10 3.83
C LEU A 279 2.91 5.47 4.46
N LEU A 280 2.05 6.43 4.12
CA LEU A 280 2.23 7.86 4.44
C LEU A 280 2.59 8.12 5.91
N ARG A 281 1.94 7.44 6.86
CA ARG A 281 2.20 7.56 8.30
C ARG A 281 3.65 7.29 8.70
N TYR A 282 4.28 6.32 8.06
CA TYR A 282 5.64 5.90 8.40
C TYR A 282 6.69 6.59 7.53
N VAL A 283 6.30 7.11 6.35
CA VAL A 283 7.23 7.81 5.48
C VAL A 283 7.43 9.26 5.95
N LEU A 284 6.35 9.99 6.21
CA LEU A 284 6.45 11.43 6.51
C LEU A 284 7.01 11.72 7.92
N PHE A 285 6.73 10.86 8.89
CA PHE A 285 7.05 11.12 10.29
C PHE A 285 8.22 10.27 10.77
N ALA A 286 9.35 10.92 11.09
CA ALA A 286 10.60 10.25 11.46
C ALA A 286 10.44 9.31 12.67
N HIS A 287 9.72 9.72 13.71
CA HIS A 287 9.47 8.88 14.88
C HIS A 287 8.77 7.57 14.48
N ASN A 288 7.66 7.68 13.74
CA ASN A 288 6.90 6.53 13.27
C ASN A 288 7.72 5.65 12.33
N TYR A 289 8.59 6.24 11.51
CA TYR A 289 9.52 5.51 10.65
C TYR A 289 10.42 4.59 11.47
N VAL A 290 11.13 5.15 12.46
CA VAL A 290 12.13 4.41 13.24
C VAL A 290 11.49 3.28 14.05
N GLU A 291 10.30 3.50 14.60
CA GLU A 291 9.54 2.42 15.25
C GLU A 291 9.14 1.34 14.24
N ARG A 292 8.65 1.75 13.08
CA ARG A 292 8.19 0.81 12.05
C ARG A 292 9.31 -0.01 11.43
N GLU A 293 10.48 0.59 11.23
CA GLU A 293 11.68 -0.10 10.78
C GLU A 293 12.07 -1.21 11.76
N ARG A 294 12.15 -0.90 13.06
CA ARG A 294 12.39 -1.89 14.12
C ARG A 294 11.35 -3.01 14.12
N GLU A 295 10.07 -2.66 13.93
CA GLU A 295 9.00 -3.65 13.84
C GLU A 295 9.14 -4.57 12.63
N VAL A 296 9.57 -4.05 11.47
CA VAL A 296 9.82 -4.83 10.26
C VAL A 296 10.99 -5.78 10.48
N GLU A 297 12.09 -5.30 11.05
CA GLU A 297 13.27 -6.12 11.35
C GLU A 297 12.94 -7.25 12.33
N ALA A 298 12.27 -6.91 13.44
CA ALA A 298 11.83 -7.90 14.42
C ALA A 298 10.89 -8.95 13.78
N ALA A 299 9.91 -8.49 12.99
CA ALA A 299 8.97 -9.39 12.33
C ALA A 299 9.64 -10.33 11.33
N LEU A 300 10.73 -9.92 10.65
CA LEU A 300 11.52 -10.78 9.78
C LEU A 300 12.33 -11.82 10.59
N LEU A 301 12.87 -11.45 11.74
CA LEU A 301 13.65 -12.34 12.61
C LEU A 301 12.78 -13.40 13.30
N GLU A 302 11.53 -13.08 13.60
CA GLU A 302 10.59 -13.95 14.32
C GLU A 302 9.78 -14.90 13.41
N LEU A 303 10.13 -15.02 12.12
CA LEU A 303 9.40 -15.86 11.17
C LEU A 303 9.59 -17.37 11.43
N ASP A 304 8.54 -18.02 11.93
CA ASP A 304 8.47 -19.47 12.07
C ASP A 304 8.21 -20.19 10.72
N ASN A 305 7.96 -21.51 10.76
CA ASN A 305 7.67 -22.29 9.55
C ASN A 305 6.30 -21.99 8.96
N ASP A 306 5.28 -21.82 9.80
CA ASP A 306 3.90 -21.61 9.35
C ASP A 306 3.74 -20.24 8.66
N MET A 307 4.37 -19.19 9.21
CA MET A 307 4.39 -17.86 8.61
C MET A 307 5.13 -17.85 7.28
N MET A 308 6.18 -18.66 7.14
CA MET A 308 6.95 -18.74 5.90
C MET A 308 6.20 -19.49 4.80
N ASP A 309 5.52 -20.58 5.14
CA ASP A 309 4.60 -21.27 4.22
C ASP A 309 3.44 -20.34 3.81
N LEU A 310 2.96 -19.50 4.73
CA LEU A 310 1.97 -18.48 4.41
C LEU A 310 2.51 -17.47 3.40
N TYR A 311 3.68 -16.86 3.64
CA TYR A 311 4.27 -15.87 2.73
C TYR A 311 4.64 -16.46 1.38
N GLU A 312 5.01 -17.73 1.31
CA GLU A 312 5.16 -18.45 0.04
C GLU A 312 3.85 -18.41 -0.77
N ARG A 313 2.73 -18.81 -0.17
CA ARG A 313 1.43 -18.79 -0.85
C ARG A 313 1.05 -17.39 -1.30
N VAL A 314 1.37 -16.37 -0.50
CA VAL A 314 1.08 -14.97 -0.82
C VAL A 314 1.91 -14.47 -1.99
N LEU A 315 3.23 -14.67 -1.93
CA LEU A 315 4.18 -14.08 -2.88
C LEU A 315 4.31 -14.89 -4.17
N ILE A 316 4.19 -16.22 -4.09
CA ILE A 316 4.40 -17.15 -5.21
C ILE A 316 3.06 -17.57 -5.82
N GLU A 317 2.15 -18.07 -4.99
CA GLU A 317 0.85 -18.59 -5.45
C GLU A 317 -0.21 -17.49 -5.60
N LYS A 318 0.16 -16.23 -5.30
CA LYS A 318 -0.71 -15.05 -5.39
C LYS A 318 -2.00 -15.23 -4.56
N ALA A 319 -1.92 -15.99 -3.47
CA ALA A 319 -3.02 -16.23 -2.55
C ALA A 319 -3.38 -14.92 -1.83
N ALA A 320 -4.68 -14.66 -1.70
CA ALA A 320 -5.16 -13.53 -0.92
C ALA A 320 -4.84 -13.78 0.55
N TRP A 321 -4.19 -12.81 1.17
CA TRP A 321 -3.81 -12.87 2.57
C TRP A 321 -4.78 -12.05 3.42
N ARG A 322 -5.08 -12.51 4.63
CA ARG A 322 -5.96 -11.82 5.57
C ARG A 322 -5.17 -11.35 6.77
N GLU A 323 -5.41 -10.12 7.20
CA GLU A 323 -4.60 -9.48 8.22
C GLU A 323 -4.61 -10.22 9.55
N SER A 324 -3.42 -10.45 10.12
CA SER A 324 -3.21 -10.84 11.52
C SER A 324 -2.46 -9.71 12.23
N LYS A 325 -2.41 -9.75 13.57
CA LYS A 325 -1.82 -8.65 14.37
C LYS A 325 -0.37 -8.30 13.96
N SER A 326 0.40 -9.26 13.44
CA SER A 326 1.85 -9.13 13.25
C SER A 326 2.29 -8.79 11.81
N SER A 327 1.42 -8.99 10.85
CA SER A 327 1.79 -9.23 9.45
C SER A 327 1.55 -8.04 8.54
N HIS A 328 0.72 -7.08 8.96
CA HIS A 328 0.65 -5.77 8.33
C HIS A 328 2.00 -5.03 8.34
N LYS A 329 2.97 -5.48 9.17
CA LYS A 329 4.38 -5.07 9.17
C LYS A 329 5.11 -5.42 7.89
N LEU A 330 4.84 -6.61 7.34
CA LEU A 330 5.63 -7.18 6.26
C LEU A 330 4.92 -7.15 4.91
N VAL A 331 3.59 -7.11 4.90
CA VAL A 331 2.80 -7.12 3.65
C VAL A 331 1.77 -6.00 3.60
N LYS A 332 1.49 -5.53 2.39
CA LYS A 332 0.46 -4.55 2.07
C LYS A 332 -0.59 -5.14 1.13
N LEU A 333 -1.75 -4.50 1.08
CA LEU A 333 -2.82 -4.81 0.14
C LEU A 333 -2.55 -4.14 -1.20
N PHE A 334 -2.87 -4.85 -2.28
CA PHE A 334 -2.82 -4.37 -3.65
C PHE A 334 -4.11 -4.77 -4.37
N ARG A 335 -4.84 -3.79 -4.90
CA ARG A 335 -6.09 -3.98 -5.65
C ARG A 335 -5.80 -4.61 -7.00
N VAL A 336 -6.60 -5.60 -7.38
CA VAL A 336 -6.50 -6.30 -8.67
C VAL A 336 -7.88 -6.48 -9.29
N HIS A 337 -7.93 -6.71 -10.60
CA HIS A 337 -9.12 -7.21 -11.27
C HIS A 337 -8.96 -8.71 -11.49
N ARG A 338 -10.03 -9.47 -11.30
CA ARG A 338 -10.09 -10.85 -11.78
C ARG A 338 -11.22 -10.93 -12.81
N ASP A 339 -10.89 -11.37 -14.02
CA ASP A 339 -11.85 -11.58 -15.10
C ASP A 339 -13.06 -12.38 -14.60
N GLY A 340 -14.26 -11.84 -14.82
CA GLY A 340 -15.52 -12.47 -14.42
C GLY A 340 -15.86 -12.42 -12.92
N CYS A 341 -15.00 -11.88 -12.05
CA CYS A 341 -15.22 -11.84 -10.59
C CYS A 341 -15.23 -10.43 -9.98
N GLY A 342 -15.04 -9.36 -10.77
CA GLY A 342 -15.05 -7.98 -10.30
C GLY A 342 -13.75 -7.56 -9.58
N GLU A 343 -13.83 -6.49 -8.79
CA GLU A 343 -12.70 -5.95 -8.01
C GLU A 343 -12.30 -6.93 -6.89
N ASN A 344 -11.01 -7.19 -6.77
CA ASN A 344 -10.44 -8.05 -5.73
C ASN A 344 -9.12 -7.45 -5.23
N TYR A 345 -8.42 -8.17 -4.36
CA TYR A 345 -7.10 -7.78 -3.88
C TYR A 345 -6.15 -8.96 -3.80
N ARG A 346 -4.86 -8.63 -3.83
CA ARG A 346 -3.74 -9.49 -3.48
C ARG A 346 -2.92 -8.81 -2.39
N ASN A 347 -1.95 -9.53 -1.88
CA ASN A 347 -0.97 -8.97 -0.96
C ASN A 347 0.42 -9.13 -1.54
N THR A 348 1.26 -8.15 -1.25
CA THR A 348 2.67 -8.13 -1.62
C THR A 348 3.49 -7.61 -0.45
N GLY A 349 4.82 -7.74 -0.49
CA GLY A 349 5.67 -7.13 0.52
C GLY A 349 5.39 -5.64 0.68
N VAL A 350 5.49 -5.12 1.90
CA VAL A 350 5.18 -3.72 2.21
C VAL A 350 6.03 -2.76 1.37
N SER A 351 7.28 -3.14 1.12
CA SER A 351 8.24 -2.50 0.23
C SER A 351 8.90 -3.53 -0.70
N VAL A 352 9.57 -3.03 -1.73
CA VAL A 352 10.38 -3.88 -2.62
C VAL A 352 11.44 -4.64 -1.83
N LYS A 353 12.13 -3.97 -0.89
CA LYS A 353 13.16 -4.58 -0.04
C LYS A 353 12.58 -5.70 0.83
N VAL A 354 11.44 -5.47 1.49
CA VAL A 354 10.81 -6.50 2.33
C VAL A 354 10.29 -7.66 1.49
N SER A 355 9.67 -7.38 0.33
CA SER A 355 9.23 -8.43 -0.59
C SER A 355 10.39 -9.31 -1.05
N GLN A 356 11.52 -8.69 -1.39
CA GLN A 356 12.77 -9.36 -1.75
C GLN A 356 13.29 -10.23 -0.62
N THR A 357 13.41 -9.67 0.58
CA THR A 357 13.90 -10.41 1.76
C THR A 357 13.02 -11.62 2.07
N LEU A 358 11.70 -11.46 2.07
CA LEU A 358 10.77 -12.58 2.28
C LEU A 358 10.94 -13.66 1.21
N MET A 359 11.00 -13.27 -0.06
CA MET A 359 11.20 -14.20 -1.17
C MET A 359 12.50 -14.99 -0.97
N ARG A 360 13.60 -14.31 -0.68
CA ARG A 360 14.90 -14.92 -0.40
C ARG A 360 14.84 -15.94 0.73
N MET A 361 14.18 -15.60 1.84
CA MET A 361 14.00 -16.51 2.96
C MET A 361 13.13 -17.73 2.60
N VAL A 362 12.09 -17.54 1.79
CA VAL A 362 11.22 -18.65 1.31
C VAL A 362 12.04 -19.60 0.44
N LEU A 363 12.81 -19.05 -0.51
CA LEU A 363 13.62 -19.84 -1.43
C LEU A 363 14.74 -20.61 -0.73
N GLN A 364 15.38 -20.00 0.28
CA GLN A 364 16.41 -20.68 1.08
C GLN A 364 15.89 -21.95 1.76
N ARG A 365 14.60 -22.02 2.14
CA ARG A 365 14.02 -23.23 2.77
C ARG A 365 13.69 -24.33 1.75
N LYS A 366 13.63 -24.04 0.45
CA LYS A 366 13.23 -24.99 -0.61
C LYS A 366 14.40 -25.86 -1.08
N HIS A 367 14.81 -26.78 -0.22
CA HIS A 367 15.81 -27.79 -0.56
C HIS A 367 15.23 -29.03 -1.24
N SER A 368 13.91 -29.30 -1.12
CA SER A 368 13.27 -30.47 -1.74
C SER A 368 13.05 -30.28 -3.25
N ALA A 369 13.08 -31.37 -4.02
CA ALA A 369 12.80 -31.34 -5.45
C ALA A 369 11.40 -30.77 -5.77
N GLU A 370 10.40 -31.14 -4.97
CA GLU A 370 9.03 -30.65 -5.09
C GLU A 370 8.93 -29.12 -4.83
N GLY A 371 9.64 -28.63 -3.81
CA GLY A 371 9.72 -27.21 -3.52
C GLY A 371 10.35 -26.41 -4.66
N ARG A 372 11.40 -26.96 -5.29
CA ARG A 372 12.06 -26.35 -6.45
C ARG A 372 11.15 -26.32 -7.67
N GLU A 373 10.43 -27.42 -7.95
CA GLU A 373 9.49 -27.48 -9.07
C GLU A 373 8.37 -26.43 -8.91
N ARG A 374 7.82 -26.26 -7.70
CA ARG A 374 6.78 -25.25 -7.44
C ARG A 374 7.27 -23.83 -7.74
N VAL A 375 8.48 -23.48 -7.31
CA VAL A 375 9.06 -22.16 -7.58
C VAL A 375 9.31 -21.98 -9.08
N LEU A 376 9.89 -22.96 -9.77
CA LEU A 376 10.11 -22.92 -11.22
C LEU A 376 8.80 -22.75 -11.99
N ARG A 377 7.76 -23.49 -11.60
CA ARG A 377 6.41 -23.32 -12.16
C ARG A 377 5.91 -21.92 -11.92
N ALA A 378 6.08 -21.35 -10.73
CA ALA A 378 5.66 -19.99 -10.47
C ALA A 378 6.43 -18.96 -11.32
N VAL A 379 7.74 -19.14 -11.50
CA VAL A 379 8.53 -18.29 -12.41
C VAL A 379 8.00 -18.37 -13.84
N ALA A 380 7.68 -19.58 -14.32
CA ALA A 380 7.20 -19.80 -15.68
C ALA A 380 5.74 -19.38 -15.91
N LEU A 381 4.89 -19.49 -14.89
CA LEU A 381 3.46 -19.16 -14.95
C LEU A 381 3.19 -17.67 -14.68
N ASN A 382 4.16 -16.96 -14.09
CA ASN A 382 4.11 -15.52 -13.96
C ASN A 382 4.71 -14.87 -15.22
N TYR A 383 4.06 -13.83 -15.73
CA TYR A 383 4.53 -13.05 -16.87
C TYR A 383 4.80 -11.60 -16.41
N GLY A 384 5.85 -10.97 -16.94
CA GLY A 384 6.19 -9.57 -16.63
C GLY A 384 7.33 -9.42 -15.61
N ARG A 385 7.40 -8.26 -14.94
CA ARG A 385 8.53 -7.91 -14.06
C ARG A 385 8.61 -8.79 -12.81
N GLY A 386 7.46 -9.25 -12.31
CA GLY A 386 7.38 -10.16 -11.17
C GLY A 386 8.09 -11.49 -11.46
N SER A 387 7.92 -12.06 -12.66
CA SER A 387 8.65 -13.27 -13.05
C SER A 387 10.10 -13.01 -13.36
N ALA A 388 10.46 -11.88 -13.96
CA ALA A 388 11.87 -11.50 -14.15
C ALA A 388 12.60 -11.39 -12.81
N HIS A 389 11.97 -10.79 -11.80
CA HIS A 389 12.57 -10.62 -10.48
C HIS A 389 12.56 -11.91 -9.64
N LEU A 390 11.49 -12.71 -9.71
CA LEU A 390 11.46 -14.07 -9.17
C LEU A 390 12.55 -14.93 -9.81
N PHE A 391 12.73 -14.83 -11.12
CA PHE A 391 13.78 -15.52 -11.88
C PHE A 391 15.16 -15.05 -11.42
N GLU A 392 15.42 -13.74 -11.39
CA GLU A 392 16.69 -13.15 -10.92
C GLU A 392 17.03 -13.66 -9.51
N THR A 393 16.09 -13.49 -8.57
CA THR A 393 16.26 -13.91 -7.18
C THR A 393 16.50 -15.42 -7.11
N TYR A 394 15.65 -16.23 -7.76
CA TYR A 394 15.76 -17.69 -7.75
C TYR A 394 17.03 -18.22 -8.42
N THR A 395 17.44 -17.63 -9.54
CA THR A 395 18.60 -18.06 -10.33
C THR A 395 19.87 -17.98 -9.49
N ILE A 396 20.03 -16.92 -8.70
CA ILE A 396 21.16 -16.78 -7.76
C ILE A 396 21.18 -17.95 -6.76
N TYR A 397 20.02 -18.32 -6.19
CA TYR A 397 19.94 -19.46 -5.27
C TYR A 397 20.15 -20.81 -5.96
N THR A 398 19.75 -20.96 -7.23
CA THR A 398 19.98 -22.19 -7.98
C THR A 398 21.47 -22.44 -8.24
N PHE A 399 22.30 -21.39 -8.34
CA PHE A 399 23.73 -21.53 -8.53
C PHE A 399 24.49 -22.09 -7.32
N LEU A 400 23.84 -22.23 -6.18
CA LEU A 400 24.36 -22.98 -5.04
C LEU A 400 24.37 -24.50 -5.28
N GLN A 401 23.70 -24.96 -6.34
CA GLN A 401 23.58 -26.38 -6.69
C GLN A 401 24.44 -26.69 -7.90
N LYS A 402 25.33 -27.67 -7.75
CA LYS A 402 26.27 -28.09 -8.79
C LYS A 402 25.54 -28.46 -10.09
N GLU A 403 24.46 -29.22 -9.96
CA GLU A 403 23.70 -29.81 -11.07
C GLU A 403 23.00 -28.75 -11.92
N LEU A 404 22.68 -27.58 -11.34
CA LEU A 404 22.05 -26.46 -12.04
C LEU A 404 23.08 -25.44 -12.54
N PHE A 405 24.19 -25.28 -11.83
CA PHE A 405 25.25 -24.36 -12.20
C PHE A 405 26.11 -24.88 -13.36
N GLU A 406 26.48 -26.16 -13.34
CA GLU A 406 27.35 -26.75 -14.36
C GLU A 406 26.79 -26.59 -15.78
N PRO A 407 25.51 -26.90 -16.08
CA PRO A 407 24.95 -26.71 -17.42
C PRO A 407 24.97 -25.25 -17.87
N VAL A 408 24.73 -24.29 -16.96
CA VAL A 408 24.75 -22.86 -17.30
C VAL A 408 26.15 -22.43 -17.70
N ALA A 409 27.17 -22.82 -16.93
CA ALA A 409 28.58 -22.56 -17.24
C ALA A 409 29.00 -23.08 -18.63
N HIS A 410 28.54 -24.28 -18.98
CA HIS A 410 28.80 -24.88 -20.29
C HIS A 410 28.13 -24.09 -21.42
N ASN A 411 26.89 -23.64 -21.21
CA ASN A 411 26.06 -22.96 -22.21
C ASN A 411 26.23 -21.43 -22.29
N LEU A 412 27.15 -20.82 -21.53
CA LEU A 412 27.38 -19.37 -21.57
C LEU A 412 27.74 -18.88 -22.99
N VAL A 413 26.96 -17.95 -23.53
CA VAL A 413 27.27 -17.32 -24.82
C VAL A 413 27.93 -15.95 -24.58
N LYS A 414 29.04 -15.66 -25.27
CA LYS A 414 29.71 -14.36 -25.19
C LYS A 414 28.81 -13.29 -25.84
N LEU A 415 28.48 -12.24 -25.10
CA LEU A 415 27.76 -11.08 -25.65
C LEU A 415 28.74 -10.14 -26.37
N TYR A 416 28.46 -9.84 -27.65
CA TYR A 416 29.31 -8.99 -28.49
C TYR A 416 29.03 -7.50 -28.24
N ARG A 417 30.08 -6.70 -28.01
CA ARG A 417 29.98 -5.24 -28.07
C ARG A 417 30.00 -4.83 -29.55
N ARG A 418 28.93 -4.19 -30.05
CA ARG A 418 28.71 -3.78 -31.46
C ARG A 418 29.89 -3.10 -32.20
N GLN A 419 30.92 -2.64 -31.49
CA GLN A 419 32.07 -1.93 -32.06
C GLN A 419 33.38 -2.74 -32.13
N ARG A 420 33.44 -3.99 -31.62
CA ARG A 420 34.64 -4.86 -31.75
C ARG A 420 34.31 -6.07 -32.63
N LYS A 421 35.05 -6.22 -33.74
CA LYS A 421 34.95 -7.37 -34.66
C LYS A 421 35.69 -8.63 -34.15
N GLU A 422 36.42 -8.52 -33.05
CA GLU A 422 37.12 -9.64 -32.43
C GLU A 422 36.62 -9.85 -30.99
N PRO A 423 36.39 -11.11 -30.57
CA PRO A 423 35.97 -11.41 -29.22
C PRO A 423 37.10 -11.05 -28.24
N PRO A 424 36.80 -10.48 -27.05
CA PRO A 424 37.78 -10.50 -25.99
C PRO A 424 38.13 -11.96 -25.65
N GLU A 425 39.42 -12.28 -25.58
CA GLU A 425 39.95 -13.50 -24.98
C GLU A 425 39.70 -13.49 -23.45
N CYS A 426 38.43 -13.60 -23.06
CA CYS A 426 38.06 -13.96 -21.70
C CYS A 426 37.33 -15.29 -21.79
N ASP A 427 38.07 -16.38 -21.63
CA ASP A 427 37.45 -17.65 -21.27
C ASP A 427 36.97 -17.53 -19.83
N SER A 428 35.65 -17.64 -19.64
CA SER A 428 35.05 -17.60 -18.31
C SER A 428 35.74 -18.62 -17.41
N VAL A 429 36.20 -18.21 -16.23
CA VAL A 429 36.86 -19.09 -15.25
C VAL A 429 36.00 -20.31 -14.91
N ILE A 430 34.68 -20.16 -15.02
CA ILE A 430 33.69 -21.21 -14.79
C ILE A 430 33.76 -22.34 -15.85
N ARG A 431 34.36 -22.11 -17.03
CA ARG A 431 34.51 -23.14 -18.09
C ARG A 431 35.72 -24.04 -17.91
N ARG A 432 36.60 -23.77 -16.93
CA ARG A 432 37.78 -24.60 -16.66
C ARG A 432 37.32 -25.91 -16.00
N ARG A 433 37.84 -27.07 -16.45
CA ARG A 433 37.27 -28.41 -16.17
C ARG A 433 37.46 -28.96 -14.74
N ASP A 434 38.05 -28.22 -13.81
CA ASP A 434 38.24 -28.67 -12.42
C ASP A 434 37.03 -28.33 -11.52
N SER A 435 36.04 -29.22 -11.55
CA SER A 435 34.62 -28.98 -11.20
C SER A 435 34.24 -28.86 -9.72
N ALA A 436 35.14 -29.08 -8.75
CA ALA A 436 34.74 -29.16 -7.33
C ALA A 436 34.79 -27.81 -6.57
N VAL A 437 35.51 -26.80 -7.11
CA VAL A 437 35.82 -25.51 -6.44
C VAL A 437 35.19 -24.31 -7.18
N LEU A 438 34.59 -24.52 -8.36
CA LEU A 438 34.19 -23.46 -9.28
C LEU A 438 32.75 -22.95 -9.13
N TYR A 439 31.98 -23.49 -8.19
CA TYR A 439 30.62 -23.03 -7.92
C TYR A 439 30.47 -22.73 -6.42
N PRO A 440 29.64 -21.75 -6.06
CA PRO A 440 29.43 -21.41 -4.66
C PRO A 440 28.60 -22.50 -3.97
N LYS A 441 28.99 -22.85 -2.75
CA LYS A 441 28.30 -23.84 -1.89
C LYS A 441 27.60 -23.18 -0.71
N GLU A 442 28.09 -22.00 -0.33
CA GLU A 442 27.57 -21.21 0.76
C GLU A 442 27.03 -19.88 0.22
N LEU A 443 26.12 -19.27 0.99
CA LEU A 443 25.56 -17.97 0.67
C LEU A 443 25.87 -16.99 1.79
N ALA A 444 26.24 -15.77 1.42
CA ALA A 444 26.43 -14.67 2.34
C ALA A 444 25.73 -13.41 1.81
N LEU A 445 24.82 -12.84 2.61
CA LEU A 445 24.18 -11.56 2.29
C LEU A 445 25.14 -10.43 2.66
N ILE A 446 25.27 -9.43 1.79
CA ILE A 446 26.13 -8.25 2.01
C ILE A 446 25.31 -6.96 1.93
N GLN A 447 25.66 -5.98 2.75
CA GLN A 447 25.10 -4.63 2.73
C GLN A 447 26.15 -3.61 2.31
N LYS A 448 25.72 -2.42 1.89
CA LYS A 448 26.65 -1.31 1.62
C LYS A 448 27.48 -0.99 2.88
N GLY A 449 28.80 -0.91 2.71
CA GLY A 449 29.75 -0.63 3.80
C GLY A 449 30.24 -1.85 4.57
N ASP A 450 29.84 -3.06 4.16
CA ASP A 450 30.26 -4.31 4.77
C ASP A 450 31.73 -4.63 4.48
N ASN A 451 32.56 -4.58 5.52
CA ASN A 451 34.00 -4.79 5.40
C ASN A 451 34.38 -6.20 5.89
N ARG A 452 34.04 -7.21 5.08
CA ARG A 452 34.28 -8.63 5.37
C ARG A 452 35.38 -9.22 4.49
N LYS A 453 36.16 -10.14 5.06
CA LYS A 453 37.10 -10.95 4.27
C LYS A 453 36.31 -11.91 3.37
N LEU A 454 36.56 -11.86 2.07
CA LEU A 454 35.94 -12.76 1.10
C LEU A 454 36.52 -14.17 1.25
N LYS A 455 35.65 -15.17 1.09
CA LYS A 455 35.98 -16.60 1.14
C LYS A 455 35.65 -17.23 -0.21
N CYS A 456 36.49 -18.17 -0.63
CA CYS A 456 36.23 -18.96 -1.82
C CYS A 456 34.98 -19.85 -1.63
N GLY A 457 34.19 -20.02 -2.70
CA GLY A 457 33.00 -20.86 -2.69
C GLY A 457 31.79 -20.27 -1.94
N VAL A 458 31.83 -18.98 -1.60
CA VAL A 458 30.71 -18.25 -1.00
C VAL A 458 30.07 -17.32 -2.04
N MET A 459 28.77 -17.45 -2.25
CA MET A 459 27.94 -16.53 -3.03
C MET A 459 27.56 -15.30 -2.20
N TYR A 460 28.13 -14.17 -2.56
CA TYR A 460 27.82 -12.87 -2.00
C TYR A 460 26.68 -12.20 -2.77
N VAL A 461 25.56 -11.97 -2.08
CA VAL A 461 24.35 -11.36 -2.68
C VAL A 461 24.07 -10.03 -2.01
N PRO A 462 24.04 -8.91 -2.76
CA PRO A 462 23.68 -7.61 -2.23
C PRO A 462 22.24 -7.56 -1.70
N LEU A 463 22.07 -6.93 -0.54
CA LEU A 463 20.76 -6.58 0.02
C LEU A 463 20.25 -5.24 -0.50
N ASP A 464 21.14 -4.39 -1.02
CA ASP A 464 20.80 -3.06 -1.52
C ASP A 464 20.62 -3.09 -3.04
N SER A 465 19.47 -2.59 -3.51
CA SER A 465 19.17 -2.43 -4.94
C SER A 465 20.04 -1.39 -5.67
N SER A 466 20.92 -0.69 -4.95
CA SER A 466 21.86 0.30 -5.46
C SER A 466 23.29 -0.24 -5.61
N PHE A 467 23.50 -1.55 -5.39
CA PHE A 467 24.79 -2.20 -5.63
C PHE A 467 25.09 -2.22 -7.14
N PRO A 468 26.29 -1.88 -7.59
CA PRO A 468 26.57 -1.70 -9.01
C PRO A 468 26.53 -3.03 -9.77
N VAL A 469 25.48 -3.21 -10.58
CA VAL A 469 25.39 -4.03 -11.83
C VAL A 469 25.61 -5.54 -11.69
N ILE A 470 25.57 -6.11 -10.48
CA ILE A 470 25.78 -7.55 -10.27
C ILE A 470 24.74 -8.08 -9.28
N ASP A 471 24.01 -9.11 -9.68
CA ASP A 471 22.92 -9.69 -8.88
C ASP A 471 23.47 -10.58 -7.75
N GLY A 472 24.67 -11.14 -7.96
CA GLY A 472 25.50 -11.78 -6.94
C GLY A 472 26.90 -12.08 -7.47
N PHE A 473 27.87 -12.28 -6.59
CA PHE A 473 29.20 -12.69 -7.01
C PHE A 473 29.77 -13.74 -6.07
N PHE A 474 30.69 -14.55 -6.56
CA PHE A 474 31.47 -15.44 -5.71
C PHE A 474 32.94 -15.41 -6.10
N VAL A 475 33.78 -15.83 -5.17
CA VAL A 475 35.23 -15.87 -5.38
C VAL A 475 35.64 -17.31 -5.65
N VAL A 476 36.47 -17.47 -6.67
CA VAL A 476 37.13 -18.73 -7.01
C VAL A 476 38.62 -18.58 -6.72
N GLU A 477 39.18 -19.60 -6.07
CA GLU A 477 40.61 -19.71 -5.80
C GLU A 477 41.38 -19.94 -7.10
N GLY A 478 42.38 -19.09 -7.34
CA GLY A 478 43.25 -19.12 -8.52
C GLY A 478 44.43 -18.18 -8.35
N GLU A 479 45.40 -18.22 -9.27
CA GLU A 479 46.48 -17.24 -9.35
C GLU A 479 46.27 -16.34 -10.57
N PRO A 480 45.73 -15.11 -10.42
CA PRO A 480 45.19 -14.48 -9.21
C PRO A 480 43.75 -14.92 -8.85
N TRP A 481 43.32 -14.62 -7.62
CA TRP A 481 41.94 -14.83 -7.17
C TRP A 481 40.97 -14.17 -8.14
N THR A 482 39.94 -14.89 -8.58
CA THR A 482 39.00 -14.39 -9.57
C THR A 482 37.62 -14.21 -8.97
N VAL A 483 37.02 -13.04 -9.23
CA VAL A 483 35.62 -12.75 -8.90
C VAL A 483 34.76 -13.16 -10.09
N VAL A 484 33.78 -14.02 -9.84
CA VAL A 484 32.74 -14.38 -10.79
C VAL A 484 31.50 -13.57 -10.45
N ALA A 485 31.13 -12.65 -11.35
CA ALA A 485 29.91 -11.85 -11.26
C ALA A 485 28.77 -12.54 -12.03
N LEU A 486 27.56 -12.46 -11.48
CA LEU A 486 26.33 -13.00 -12.05
C LEU A 486 25.37 -11.90 -12.47
#